data_AF-A0A969M877-F1
#
_entry.id   AF-A0A969M877-F1
#
_cell.length_a   1.000
_cell.length_b   1.000
_cell.length_c   1.000
_cell.angle_alpha   90.00
_cell.angle_beta   90.00
_cell.angle_gamma   90.00
#
_symmetry.space_group_name_H-M   'P 1'
#
loop_
_entity.id
_entity.type
_entity.pdbx_description
1 polymer ?
#
loop_
_entity_poly.entity_id
_entity_poly.type
_entity_poly.pdbx_seq_one_letter_code
_entity_poly.pdbx_strand_id
1 'polypeptide(L)'
;MPIPQLKETAIRDRATAKVFQRGEQYYRSGVVTNIWSRGDILEATVEGSERQPYRVSIQFDNAEIERARCTCAYAFEGWCKHMVATALLYLRQPETLTERPSLEQLLDRLNPIQNPNSNSKTGRRATRLAR
;
A
#
# COMPACT_ATOMS: atom_id res chain seq x y z
N MET A 1 -11.61 2.58 0.09
CA MET A 1 -11.55 3.85 0.87
C MET A 1 -10.11 4.34 0.83
N PRO A 2 -9.85 5.66 0.72
CA PRO A 2 -8.49 6.20 0.81
C PRO A 2 -7.96 6.09 2.25
N ILE A 3 -6.63 6.00 2.41
CA ILE A 3 -6.00 5.93 3.74
C ILE A 3 -6.26 7.24 4.52
N PRO A 4 -6.61 7.17 5.81
CA PRO A 4 -6.92 8.33 6.64
C PRO A 4 -5.72 9.23 6.94
N GLN A 5 -5.99 10.52 7.17
CA GLN A 5 -5.00 11.47 7.68
C GLN A 5 -4.49 11.04 9.06
N LEU A 6 -3.19 10.72 9.14
CA LEU A 6 -2.53 10.32 10.37
C LEU A 6 -2.18 11.55 11.23
N LYS A 7 -2.10 11.38 12.56
CA LYS A 7 -1.56 12.40 13.48
C LYS A 7 -0.25 11.92 14.06
N GLU A 8 0.71 12.84 14.27
CA GLU A 8 2.01 12.47 14.87
C GLU A 8 1.85 11.87 16.28
N THR A 9 0.88 12.35 17.06
CA THR A 9 0.57 11.80 18.39
C THR A 9 0.27 10.31 18.32
N ALA A 10 -0.48 9.87 17.31
CA ALA A 10 -0.80 8.45 17.12
C ALA A 10 0.46 7.58 16.87
N ILE A 11 1.50 8.16 16.27
CA ILE A 11 2.80 7.49 16.07
C ILE A 11 3.58 7.48 17.39
N ARG A 12 3.59 8.60 18.13
CA ARG A 12 4.29 8.74 19.41
C ARG A 12 3.74 7.80 20.47
N ASP A 13 2.42 7.64 20.55
CA ASP A 13 1.77 6.77 21.54
C ASP A 13 2.10 5.28 21.35
N ARG A 14 2.60 4.90 20.17
CA ARG A 14 2.93 3.51 19.82
C ARG A 14 4.41 3.16 19.98
N ALA A 15 5.27 4.16 20.18
CA ALA A 15 6.72 3.97 20.24
C ALA A 15 7.34 4.68 21.45
N THR A 16 8.33 4.06 22.08
CA THR A 16 9.13 4.75 23.11
C THR A 16 9.87 5.94 22.48
N ALA A 17 10.22 6.95 23.28
CA ALA A 17 10.95 8.13 22.80
C ALA A 17 12.23 7.78 22.02
N LYS A 18 12.98 6.76 22.50
CA LYS A 18 14.19 6.26 21.84
C LYS A 18 13.89 5.61 20.48
N VAL A 19 12.84 4.81 20.38
CA VAL A 19 12.43 4.21 19.11
C VAL A 19 11.95 5.28 18.14
N PHE A 20 11.16 6.24 18.63
CA PHE A 20 10.67 7.35 17.82
C PHE A 20 11.82 8.17 17.24
N GLN A 21 12.81 8.54 18.06
CA GLN A 21 14.00 9.28 17.61
C GLN A 21 14.78 8.52 16.53
N ARG A 22 14.92 7.20 16.67
CA ARG A 22 15.57 6.38 15.63
C ARG A 22 14.74 6.29 14.36
N GLY A 23 13.41 6.22 14.48
CA GLY A 23 12.52 6.25 13.32
C GLY A 23 12.59 7.59 12.57
N GLU A 24 12.63 8.70 13.30
CA GLU A 24 12.88 10.04 12.77
C GLU A 24 14.21 10.10 11.99
N GLN A 25 15.28 9.50 12.53
CA GLN A 25 16.55 9.43 11.81
C GLN A 25 16.43 8.65 10.49
N TYR A 26 15.77 7.49 10.50
CA TYR A 26 15.56 6.69 9.29
C TYR A 26 14.70 7.43 8.25
N TYR A 27 13.64 8.10 8.68
CA TYR A 27 12.85 8.96 7.82
C TYR A 27 13.72 10.04 7.16
N ARG A 28 14.51 10.77 7.96
CA ARG A 28 15.40 11.85 7.46
C ARG A 28 16.53 11.34 6.57
N SER A 29 16.97 10.10 6.74
CA SER A 29 17.98 9.47 5.89
C SER A 29 17.44 9.02 4.53
N GLY A 30 16.12 9.10 4.28
CA GLY A 30 15.54 8.75 2.99
C GLY A 30 15.57 7.24 2.67
N VAL A 31 15.73 6.39 3.68
CA VAL A 31 15.85 4.93 3.50
C VAL A 31 14.50 4.20 3.40
N VAL A 32 13.39 4.93 3.52
CA VAL A 32 12.04 4.40 3.29
C VAL A 32 11.71 4.58 1.81
N THR A 33 11.52 3.48 1.09
CA THR A 33 11.32 3.43 -0.35
C THR A 33 10.07 2.61 -0.70
N ASN A 34 9.61 2.69 -1.94
CA ASN A 34 8.45 1.95 -2.46
C ASN A 34 7.23 2.02 -1.54
N ILE A 35 6.85 3.22 -1.10
CA ILE A 35 5.67 3.42 -0.28
C ILE A 35 4.40 3.41 -1.16
N TRP A 36 3.43 2.59 -0.81
CA TRP A 36 2.17 2.48 -1.53
C TRP A 36 1.02 2.09 -0.62
N SER A 37 -0.20 2.40 -1.05
CA SER A 37 -1.43 2.05 -0.36
C SER A 37 -2.29 1.11 -1.19
N ARG A 38 -3.07 0.27 -0.52
CA ARG A 38 -4.18 -0.46 -1.13
C ARG A 38 -5.29 -0.56 -0.11
N GLY A 39 -6.40 0.14 -0.37
CA GLY A 39 -7.48 0.26 0.61
C GLY A 39 -6.98 0.91 1.89
N ASP A 40 -7.13 0.21 3.01
CA ASP A 40 -6.77 0.59 4.37
C ASP A 40 -5.35 0.15 4.78
N ILE A 41 -4.56 -0.39 3.85
CA ILE A 41 -3.21 -0.88 4.13
C ILE A 41 -2.16 0.01 3.46
N LEU A 42 -1.25 0.54 4.26
CA LEU A 42 -0.03 1.20 3.83
C LEU A 42 1.13 0.21 3.88
N GLU A 43 1.87 0.06 2.78
CA GLU A 43 3.09 -0.75 2.73
C GLU A 43 4.29 0.06 2.26
N ALA A 44 5.48 -0.29 2.77
CA ALA A 44 6.74 0.30 2.33
C ALA A 44 7.90 -0.70 2.47
N THR A 45 9.00 -0.44 1.76
CA THR A 45 10.29 -1.07 1.99
C THR A 45 11.21 -0.10 2.74
N VAL A 46 12.00 -0.61 3.68
CA VAL A 46 12.92 0.21 4.48
C VAL A 46 14.31 -0.43 4.45
N GLU A 47 15.28 0.27 3.89
CA GLU A 47 16.67 -0.15 3.94
C GLU A 47 17.20 -0.08 5.36
N GLY A 48 18.06 -1.02 5.73
CA GLY A 48 18.60 -1.11 7.07
C GLY A 48 19.82 -1.99 7.14
N SER A 49 20.00 -2.67 8.26
CA SER A 49 21.22 -3.45 8.55
C SER A 49 21.35 -4.75 7.77
N GLU A 50 20.24 -5.29 7.26
CA GLU A 50 20.22 -6.57 6.56
C GLU A 50 20.44 -6.38 5.06
N ARG A 51 20.90 -7.43 4.38
CA ARG A 51 21.10 -7.41 2.91
C ARG A 51 19.79 -7.15 2.15
N GLN A 52 18.67 -7.61 2.70
CA GLN A 52 17.35 -7.43 2.11
C GLN A 52 16.60 -6.30 2.84
N PRO A 53 15.93 -5.39 2.12
CA PRO A 53 15.10 -4.36 2.75
C PRO A 53 13.99 -4.96 3.63
N TYR A 54 13.70 -4.29 4.73
CA TYR A 54 12.58 -4.67 5.60
C TYR A 54 11.26 -4.27 4.95
N ARG A 55 10.23 -5.09 5.12
CA ARG A 55 8.87 -4.76 4.67
C ARG A 55 8.05 -4.28 5.86
N VAL A 56 7.41 -3.14 5.71
CA VAL A 56 6.50 -2.55 6.71
C VAL A 56 5.08 -2.57 6.14
N SER A 57 4.12 -2.93 6.98
CA SER A 57 2.69 -2.88 6.68
C SER A 57 1.96 -2.25 7.85
N ILE A 58 1.16 -1.22 7.60
CA ILE A 58 0.35 -0.50 8.59
C ILE A 58 -1.10 -0.55 8.11
N GLN A 59 -1.96 -1.19 8.91
CA GLN A 59 -3.40 -1.31 8.66
C GLN A 59 -4.14 -0.25 9.48
N PHE A 60 -5.08 0.42 8.82
CA PHE A 60 -5.92 1.43 9.42
C PHE A 60 -7.36 0.93 9.56
N ASP A 61 -8.04 1.29 10.65
CA ASP A 61 -9.47 1.12 10.81
C ASP A 61 -10.07 2.38 11.40
N ASN A 62 -11.21 2.84 10.89
CA ASN A 62 -11.92 4.04 11.37
C ASN A 62 -11.02 5.27 11.60
N ALA A 63 -10.08 5.52 10.69
CA ALA A 63 -9.08 6.59 10.76
C ALA A 63 -7.98 6.44 11.83
N GLU A 64 -7.88 5.29 12.47
CA GLU A 64 -6.84 4.96 13.45
C GLU A 64 -5.96 3.81 12.98
N ILE A 65 -4.77 3.66 13.57
CA ILE A 65 -3.91 2.52 13.26
C ILE A 65 -4.37 1.29 14.05
N GLU A 66 -4.91 0.30 13.35
CA GLU A 66 -5.36 -0.98 13.92
C GLU A 66 -4.16 -1.89 14.20
N ARG A 67 -3.28 -2.08 13.20
CA ARG A 67 -2.13 -2.99 13.28
C ARG A 67 -0.93 -2.46 12.53
N ALA A 68 0.27 -2.80 13.00
CA ALA A 68 1.51 -2.54 12.28
C ALA A 68 2.40 -3.79 12.35
N ARG A 69 3.06 -4.11 11.22
CA ARG A 69 3.97 -5.24 11.09
C ARG A 69 5.24 -4.79 10.39
N CYS A 70 6.36 -5.39 10.78
CA CYS A 70 7.64 -5.20 10.13
C CYS A 70 8.37 -6.54 10.11
N THR A 71 9.08 -6.83 9.03
CA THR A 71 9.86 -8.07 8.91
C THR A 71 11.19 -8.05 9.68
N CYS A 72 11.47 -6.99 10.45
CA CYS A 72 12.69 -6.92 11.26
C CYS A 72 12.58 -7.73 12.54
N ALA A 73 13.72 -8.20 13.05
CA ALA A 73 13.77 -8.96 14.30
C ALA A 73 13.08 -8.24 15.47
N TYR A 74 13.19 -6.92 15.59
CA TYR A 74 12.64 -6.17 16.73
C TYR A 74 11.13 -5.89 16.68
N ALA A 75 10.39 -6.41 15.71
CA ALA A 75 8.96 -6.09 15.56
C ALA A 75 8.06 -6.76 16.62
N PHE A 76 8.56 -7.74 17.37
CA PHE A 76 7.80 -8.41 18.44
C PHE A 76 7.73 -7.60 19.74
N GLU A 77 8.54 -6.54 19.89
CA GLU A 77 8.56 -5.68 21.09
C GLU A 77 7.61 -4.47 20.97
N GLY A 78 6.74 -4.47 19.95
CA GLY A 78 5.90 -3.33 19.58
C GLY A 78 6.44 -2.62 18.35
N TRP A 79 6.26 -1.29 18.29
CA TRP A 79 6.72 -0.53 17.13
C TRP A 79 8.24 -0.50 17.06
N CYS A 80 8.77 -0.79 15.89
CA CYS A 80 10.17 -0.61 15.59
C CYS A 80 10.40 0.72 14.87
N LYS A 81 11.68 1.14 14.79
CA LYS A 81 12.08 2.36 14.08
C LYS A 81 11.65 2.39 12.60
N HIS A 82 11.53 1.23 11.94
CA HIS A 82 11.09 1.17 10.54
C HIS A 82 9.60 1.51 10.40
N MET A 83 8.74 0.99 11.30
CA MET A 83 7.32 1.34 11.32
C MET A 83 7.12 2.84 11.57
N VAL A 84 7.87 3.40 12.54
CA VAL A 84 7.87 4.85 12.80
C VAL A 84 8.29 5.62 11.55
N ALA A 85 9.42 5.26 10.92
CA ALA A 85 9.92 5.95 9.73
C ALA A 85 8.90 5.93 8.58
N THR A 86 8.26 4.79 8.33
CA THR A 86 7.19 4.66 7.33
C THR A 86 5.98 5.53 7.65
N ALA A 87 5.52 5.53 8.91
CA ALA A 87 4.41 6.36 9.34
C ALA A 87 4.73 7.86 9.24
N LEU A 88 5.97 8.27 9.55
CA LEU A 88 6.42 9.65 9.40
C LEU A 88 6.52 10.08 7.94
N LEU A 89 6.98 9.19 7.04
CA LEU A 89 6.98 9.47 5.60
C LEU A 89 5.55 9.71 5.11
N TYR A 90 4.63 8.82 5.45
CA TYR A 90 3.22 8.98 5.09
C TYR A 90 2.60 10.27 5.63
N LEU A 91 2.86 10.59 6.91
CA LEU A 91 2.35 11.78 7.57
C LEU A 91 2.85 13.08 6.92
N ARG A 92 4.13 13.14 6.56
CA ARG A 92 4.80 14.40 6.20
C ARG A 92 4.97 14.61 4.71
N GLN A 93 4.96 13.53 3.94
CA GLN A 93 5.15 13.54 2.48
C GLN A 93 4.11 12.61 1.82
N PRO A 94 2.80 12.83 2.05
CA PRO A 94 1.75 11.98 1.49
C PRO A 94 1.77 11.93 -0.05
N GLU A 95 2.35 12.92 -0.73
CA GLU A 95 2.55 12.96 -2.17
C GLU A 95 3.48 11.86 -2.71
N THR A 96 4.31 11.26 -1.85
CA THR A 96 5.17 10.12 -2.23
C THR A 96 4.40 8.81 -2.30
N LEU A 97 3.17 8.76 -1.76
CA LEU A 97 2.35 7.57 -1.70
C LEU A 97 1.80 7.21 -3.07
N THR A 98 2.08 5.98 -3.52
CA THR A 98 1.43 5.43 -4.71
C THR A 98 0.17 4.66 -4.32
N GLU A 99 -1.01 5.07 -4.77
CA GLU A 99 -2.22 4.27 -4.58
C GLU A 99 -2.29 3.12 -5.57
N ARG A 100 -2.55 1.90 -5.07
CA ARG A 100 -2.75 0.70 -5.89
C ARG A 100 -4.23 0.32 -5.93
N PRO A 101 -4.70 -0.21 -7.07
CA PRO A 101 -6.10 -0.66 -7.21
C PRO A 101 -6.44 -1.71 -6.16
N SER A 102 -7.71 -1.83 -5.79
CA SER A 102 -8.21 -2.93 -4.96
C SER A 102 -8.04 -4.29 -5.65
N LEU A 103 -8.24 -5.38 -4.90
CA LEU A 103 -8.23 -6.73 -5.48
C LEU A 103 -9.38 -6.89 -6.47
N GLU A 104 -10.58 -6.39 -6.12
CA GLU A 104 -11.78 -6.40 -6.95
C GLU A 104 -11.51 -5.71 -8.29
N GLN A 105 -10.93 -4.50 -8.27
CA GLN A 105 -10.56 -3.77 -9.48
C GLN A 105 -9.49 -4.48 -10.33
N LEU A 106 -8.63 -5.30 -9.72
CA LEU A 106 -7.66 -6.11 -10.47
C LEU A 106 -8.33 -7.34 -11.10
N LEU A 107 -9.23 -7.99 -10.38
CA LEU A 107 -10.00 -9.14 -10.88
C LEU A 107 -10.91 -8.72 -12.04
N ASP A 108 -11.54 -7.55 -11.96
CA ASP A 108 -12.38 -7.01 -13.05
C ASP A 108 -11.60 -6.84 -14.36
N ARG A 109 -10.31 -6.47 -14.29
CA ARG A 109 -9.45 -6.33 -15.48
C ARG A 109 -9.11 -7.67 -16.13
N LEU A 110 -9.17 -8.76 -15.37
CA LEU A 110 -8.85 -10.11 -15.84
C LEU A 110 -10.09 -10.87 -16.33
N ASN A 111 -11.29 -10.31 -16.22
CA ASN A 111 -12.52 -10.93 -16.68
C ASN A 111 -12.81 -10.59 -18.16
N PRO A 112 -12.57 -11.50 -19.12
CA PRO A 112 -12.84 -11.26 -20.55
C PRO A 112 -14.34 -11.16 -20.91
N ILE A 113 -15.25 -11.41 -19.96
CA ILE A 113 -16.69 -11.49 -20.20
C ILE A 113 -17.35 -10.09 -20.30
N GLN A 114 -16.64 -9.01 -19.95
CA GLN A 114 -17.14 -7.63 -20.06
C GLN A 114 -16.38 -6.76 -21.09
N ASN A 115 -15.92 -7.33 -22.20
CA ASN A 115 -15.43 -6.53 -23.32
C ASN A 115 -16.57 -6.30 -24.34
N PRO A 116 -17.30 -5.16 -24.31
CA PRO A 116 -18.36 -4.88 -25.28
C PRO A 116 -17.82 -4.61 -26.71
N ASN A 117 -16.51 -4.66 -26.94
CA ASN A 117 -15.91 -4.25 -28.21
C ASN A 117 -15.55 -5.39 -29.18
N SER A 118 -16.11 -6.60 -29.01
CA SER A 118 -15.99 -7.67 -30.00
C SER A 118 -17.26 -7.81 -30.85
N ASN A 119 -17.73 -6.72 -31.47
CA ASN A 119 -18.75 -6.84 -32.49
C ASN A 119 -18.51 -5.89 -33.68
N SER A 120 -17.64 -6.31 -34.59
CA SER A 120 -17.63 -5.82 -35.97
C SER A 120 -17.76 -7.00 -36.95
N LYS A 121 -19.02 -7.26 -37.30
CA LYS A 121 -19.51 -7.55 -38.66
C LYS A 121 -18.78 -8.62 -39.48
N THR A 122 -19.43 -9.78 -39.61
CA THR A 122 -19.47 -10.49 -40.89
C THR A 122 -20.91 -10.86 -41.21
N GLY A 123 -21.50 -10.11 -42.15
CA GLY A 123 -22.89 -10.26 -42.57
C GLY A 123 -23.14 -11.62 -43.22
N ARG A 124 -24.18 -12.32 -42.76
CA ARG A 124 -24.84 -13.37 -43.55
C ARG A 124 -25.99 -12.74 -44.32
N ARG A 125 -25.76 -12.47 -45.61
CA ARG A 125 -26.86 -12.33 -46.57
C ARG A 125 -27.51 -13.70 -46.72
N ALA A 126 -28.78 -13.79 -46.36
CA ALA A 126 -29.63 -14.90 -46.75
C ALA A 126 -30.20 -14.63 -48.14
N THR A 127 -29.92 -15.50 -49.11
CA THR A 127 -30.88 -15.76 -50.21
C THR A 127 -30.75 -17.18 -50.75
N ARG A 128 -31.77 -17.98 -50.40
CA ARG A 128 -32.45 -19.11 -51.09
C ARG A 128 -31.69 -20.07 -52.02
N LEU A 129 -32.00 -21.36 -51.78
CA LEU A 129 -31.79 -22.52 -52.64
C LEU A 129 -32.56 -22.46 -53.97
N ALA A 130 -32.02 -23.23 -54.92
CA ALA A 130 -32.48 -23.54 -56.27
C ALA A 130 -33.90 -24.12 -56.40
N ARG A 131 -34.58 -23.72 -57.49
CA ARG A 131 -35.11 -24.59 -58.55
C ARG A 131 -35.54 -23.76 -59.75
#